data_AF-A0A3D3W269-F1
#
_entry.id   AF-A0A3D3W269-F1
#
_cell.length_a   1.000
_cell.length_b   1.000
_cell.length_c   1.000
_cell.angle_alpha   90.00
_cell.angle_beta   90.00
_cell.angle_gamma   90.00
#
_symmetry.space_group_name_H-M   'P 1'
#
loop_
_entity.id
_entity.type
_entity.pdbx_description
1 polymer ?
#
loop_
_entity_poly.entity_id
_entity_poly.type
_entity_poly.pdbx_seq_one_letter_code
_entity_poly.pdbx_strand_id
1 'polypeptide(L)'
;MGWRLSCLLAIVWLFVASDPGFAIDGQTRPAANDQQLRFWLENMVWHHRYSTEEICQVTGLTAPQLQQRLAEFQISESTRPGRPTDRLLMLPYPGGRHPRIGFLDGA
;
A
#
# COMPACT_ATOMS: atom_id res chain seq x y z
N MET A 1 -1.62 55.28 31.90
CA MET A 1 -0.23 55.30 31.41
C MET A 1 0.51 54.15 32.10
N GLY A 2 0.94 53.13 31.35
CA GLY A 2 1.87 52.12 31.83
C GLY A 2 1.28 50.77 32.25
N TRP A 3 1.07 49.86 31.29
CA TRP A 3 1.33 48.44 31.53
C TRP A 3 1.99 47.84 30.29
N ARG A 4 3.27 47.55 30.42
CA ARG A 4 4.00 46.63 29.54
C ARG A 4 4.68 45.65 30.47
N LEU A 5 4.44 44.36 30.31
CA LEU A 5 5.47 43.42 29.83
C LEU A 5 4.93 41.98 29.85
N SER A 6 5.07 41.35 28.69
CA SER A 6 5.49 39.96 28.52
C SER A 6 4.54 38.85 28.97
N CYS A 7 3.64 38.47 28.07
CA CYS A 7 3.18 37.08 27.98
C CYS A 7 4.14 36.29 27.08
N LEU A 8 4.70 35.23 27.66
CA LEU A 8 5.58 34.26 27.03
C LEU A 8 4.90 33.62 25.81
N LEU A 9 5.54 33.69 24.64
CA LEU A 9 5.16 32.90 23.47
C LEU A 9 5.58 31.44 23.71
N ALA A 10 4.64 30.60 24.16
CA ALA A 10 4.81 29.16 24.13
C ALA A 10 4.68 28.68 22.68
N ILE A 11 5.82 28.38 22.04
CA ILE A 11 5.85 27.73 20.74
C ILE A 11 5.45 26.27 20.95
N VAL A 12 4.19 25.95 20.66
CA VAL A 12 3.69 24.58 20.58
C VAL A 12 4.24 23.99 19.28
N TRP A 13 5.22 23.10 19.38
CA TRP A 13 5.62 22.23 18.29
C TRP A 13 4.54 21.19 18.08
N LEU A 14 3.56 21.52 17.24
CA LEU A 14 2.62 20.53 16.72
C LEU A 14 3.38 19.67 15.71
N PHE A 15 3.96 18.56 16.16
CA PHE A 15 4.38 17.49 15.26
C PHE A 15 3.11 16.89 14.65
N VAL A 16 2.67 17.48 13.53
CA VAL A 16 1.75 16.81 12.61
C VAL A 16 2.53 15.62 12.08
N ALA A 17 2.22 14.42 12.56
CA ALA A 17 2.57 13.21 11.84
C ALA A 17 1.89 13.33 10.47
N SER A 18 2.69 13.42 9.42
CA SER A 18 2.18 13.31 8.05
C SER A 18 1.54 11.93 7.94
N ASP A 19 0.21 11.87 8.01
CA ASP A 19 -0.54 10.69 7.60
C ASP A 19 -0.15 10.49 6.13
N PRO A 20 0.55 9.40 5.76
CA PRO A 20 0.85 9.14 4.35
C PRO A 20 -0.51 8.87 3.72
N GLY A 21 -1.06 9.89 3.06
CA GLY A 21 -2.44 9.91 2.58
C GLY A 21 -2.81 8.59 1.94
N PHE A 22 -3.59 7.77 2.65
CA PHE A 22 -4.21 6.60 2.09
C PHE A 22 -5.09 7.07 0.93
N ALA A 23 -4.98 6.43 -0.23
CA ALA A 23 -5.86 6.77 -1.34
C ALA A 23 -7.31 6.50 -0.92
N ILE A 24 -8.07 7.58 -0.80
CA ILE A 24 -9.53 7.65 -0.66
C ILE A 24 -10.23 7.36 -1.99
N ASP A 25 -9.66 6.52 -2.85
CA ASP A 25 -10.25 6.11 -4.14
C ASP A 25 -11.14 4.86 -4.01
N GLY A 26 -11.27 4.31 -2.79
CA GLY A 26 -12.10 3.14 -2.50
C GLY A 26 -11.57 1.82 -3.08
N GLN A 27 -10.31 1.79 -3.55
CA GLN A 27 -9.71 0.60 -4.15
C GLN A 27 -8.99 -0.30 -3.13
N THR A 28 -9.25 -0.11 -1.84
CA THR A 28 -8.73 -1.01 -0.81
C THR A 28 -9.33 -2.40 -1.00
N ARG A 29 -8.49 -3.42 -0.80
CA ARG A 29 -8.85 -4.84 -0.83
C ARG A 29 -8.52 -5.43 0.54
N PRO A 30 -9.30 -5.10 1.60
CA PRO A 30 -9.11 -5.75 2.89
C PRO A 30 -9.35 -7.26 2.71
N ALA A 31 -8.39 -8.05 3.16
CA ALA A 31 -8.52 -9.50 3.15
C ALA A 31 -9.33 -9.97 4.37
N ALA A 32 -10.34 -10.79 4.15
CA ALA A 32 -11.21 -11.32 5.20
C ALA A 32 -10.53 -12.42 6.05
N ASN A 33 -9.48 -13.05 5.52
CA ASN A 33 -8.71 -14.10 6.18
C ASN A 33 -7.30 -14.24 5.58
N ASP A 34 -6.45 -15.03 6.23
CA ASP A 34 -5.05 -15.24 5.84
C ASP A 34 -4.90 -15.89 4.46
N GLN A 35 -5.82 -16.78 4.06
CA GLN A 35 -5.77 -17.38 2.73
C GLN A 35 -5.98 -16.33 1.64
N GLN A 36 -6.95 -15.43 1.84
CA GLN A 36 -7.20 -14.34 0.91
C GLN A 36 -6.06 -13.32 0.93
N LEU A 37 -5.50 -13.02 2.12
CA LEU A 37 -4.36 -12.12 2.24
C LEU A 37 -3.14 -12.66 1.50
N ARG A 38 -2.82 -13.94 1.72
CA ARG A 38 -1.74 -14.63 1.02
C ARG A 38 -1.92 -14.56 -0.49
N PHE A 39 -3.10 -14.89 -1.01
CA PHE A 39 -3.39 -14.80 -2.45
C PHE A 39 -3.10 -13.40 -3.00
N TRP A 40 -3.53 -12.35 -2.30
CA TRP A 40 -3.30 -10.97 -2.75
C TRP A 40 -1.84 -10.56 -2.67
N LEU A 41 -1.11 -10.96 -1.62
CA LEU A 41 0.32 -10.69 -1.49
C LEU A 41 1.14 -11.40 -2.57
N GLU A 42 0.84 -12.67 -2.85
CA GLU A 42 1.43 -13.42 -3.96
C GLU A 42 1.18 -12.69 -5.29
N ASN A 43 -0.06 -12.26 -5.54
CA ASN A 43 -0.42 -11.55 -6.75
C ASN A 43 0.33 -10.21 -6.89
N MET A 44 0.35 -9.39 -5.84
CA MET A 44 1.01 -8.08 -5.84
C MET A 44 2.53 -8.18 -5.95
N VAL A 45 3.17 -9.03 -5.16
CA VAL A 45 4.64 -9.18 -5.14
C VAL A 45 5.11 -9.89 -6.41
N TRP A 46 4.53 -11.05 -6.72
CA TRP A 46 5.03 -11.87 -7.82
C TRP A 46 4.55 -11.40 -9.18
N HIS A 47 3.33 -10.90 -9.35
CA HIS A 47 2.82 -10.70 -10.71
C HIS A 47 2.72 -9.23 -11.10
N HIS A 48 2.48 -8.34 -10.14
CA HIS A 48 2.30 -6.92 -10.40
C HIS A 48 3.45 -6.01 -9.93
N ARG A 49 4.42 -6.57 -9.21
CA ARG A 49 5.62 -5.90 -8.70
C ARG A 49 5.27 -4.60 -7.96
N TYR A 50 4.35 -4.71 -7.02
CA TYR A 50 3.99 -3.58 -6.18
C TYR A 50 5.14 -3.27 -5.21
N SER A 51 5.36 -1.99 -4.94
CA SER A 51 6.21 -1.56 -3.83
C SER A 51 5.54 -1.83 -2.49
N THR A 52 6.31 -1.75 -1.40
CA THR A 52 5.80 -1.85 -0.03
C THR A 52 4.66 -0.85 0.20
N GLU A 53 4.83 0.38 -0.27
CA GLU A 53 3.85 1.46 -0.11
C GLU A 53 2.55 1.16 -0.85
N GLU A 54 2.64 0.66 -2.08
CA GLU A 54 1.47 0.28 -2.88
C GLU A 54 0.71 -0.90 -2.27
N ILE A 55 1.41 -1.88 -1.71
CA ILE A 55 0.78 -3.02 -1.00
C ILE A 55 0.07 -2.52 0.26
N CYS A 56 0.72 -1.67 1.07
CA CYS A 56 0.12 -1.07 2.25
C CYS A 56 -1.14 -0.25 1.88
N GLN A 57 -1.08 0.52 0.80
CA GLN A 57 -2.22 1.29 0.29
C GLN A 57 -3.39 0.38 -0.08
N VAL A 58 -3.16 -0.73 -0.78
CA VAL A 58 -4.24 -1.65 -1.18
C VAL A 58 -4.80 -2.44 0.00
N THR A 59 -3.93 -2.93 0.89
CA THR A 59 -4.34 -3.86 1.96
C THR A 59 -4.79 -3.17 3.24
N GLY A 60 -4.38 -1.91 3.44
CA GLY A 60 -4.53 -1.21 4.72
C GLY A 60 -3.55 -1.69 5.80
N LEU A 61 -2.59 -2.56 5.48
CA LEU A 61 -1.55 -2.98 6.41
C LEU A 61 -0.55 -1.85 6.64
N THR A 62 -0.04 -1.75 7.86
CA THR A 62 1.19 -0.98 8.13
C THR A 62 2.41 -1.72 7.57
N ALA A 63 3.49 -1.00 7.28
CA ALA A 63 4.72 -1.61 6.77
C ALA A 63 5.28 -2.73 7.68
N PRO A 64 5.33 -2.61 9.03
CA PRO A 64 5.76 -3.70 9.89
C PRO A 64 4.85 -4.94 9.81
N GLN A 65 3.53 -4.75 9.77
CA GLN A 65 2.59 -5.85 9.60
C GLN A 65 2.78 -6.53 8.24
N LEU A 66 2.99 -5.77 7.18
CA LEU A 66 3.28 -6.32 5.86
C LEU A 66 4.55 -7.17 5.88
N GLN A 67 5.65 -6.68 6.46
CA GLN A 67 6.90 -7.46 6.57
C GLN A 67 6.70 -8.76 7.36
N GLN A 68 5.95 -8.71 8.46
CA GLN A 68 5.60 -9.90 9.23
C GLN A 68 4.82 -10.92 8.40
N ARG A 69 3.77 -10.48 7.68
CA ARG A 69 2.94 -11.38 6.85
C ARG A 69 3.72 -11.97 5.68
N LEU A 70 4.59 -11.18 5.03
CA LEU A 70 5.45 -11.67 3.95
C LEU A 70 6.42 -12.76 4.44
N ALA A 71 7.00 -12.57 5.64
CA ALA A 71 7.87 -13.57 6.26
C ALA A 71 7.09 -14.84 6.64
N GLU A 72 5.92 -14.71 7.30
CA GLU A 72 5.05 -15.82 7.68
C GLU A 72 4.63 -16.67 6.48
N PHE A 73 4.30 -16.04 5.35
CA PHE A 73 3.92 -16.73 4.11
C PHE A 73 5.08 -17.09 3.18
N GLN A 74 6.32 -16.70 3.53
CA GLN A 74 7.52 -16.92 2.73
C GLN A 74 7.41 -16.32 1.30
N ILE A 75 6.81 -15.12 1.21
CA ILE A 75 6.61 -14.41 -0.06
C ILE A 75 7.73 -13.39 -0.26
N SER A 76 8.51 -13.58 -1.30
CA SER A 76 9.49 -12.63 -1.81
C SER A 76 9.61 -12.78 -3.33
N GLU A 77 10.30 -11.85 -3.98
CA GLU A 77 10.62 -11.97 -5.40
C GLU A 77 11.36 -13.28 -5.73
N SER A 78 12.23 -13.75 -4.82
CA SER A 78 13.03 -14.96 -5.01
C SER A 78 12.23 -16.25 -4.81
N THR A 79 11.08 -16.21 -4.12
CA THR A 79 10.19 -17.37 -3.94
C THR A 79 9.09 -17.46 -4.99
N ARG A 80 9.10 -16.59 -6.02
CA ARG A 80 8.12 -16.62 -7.10
C ARG A 80 8.13 -17.98 -7.82
N PRO A 81 6.96 -18.65 -7.98
CA PRO A 81 6.87 -19.89 -8.75
C PRO A 81 7.10 -19.64 -10.25
N GLY A 82 7.60 -20.66 -10.95
CA GLY A 82 7.72 -20.64 -12.41
C GLY A 82 6.37 -20.42 -13.10
N ARG A 83 6.37 -19.71 -14.23
CA ARG A 83 5.13 -19.51 -15.01
C ARG A 83 4.74 -20.82 -15.70
N PRO A 84 3.46 -21.21 -15.70
CA PRO A 84 2.99 -22.35 -16.49
C PRO A 84 3.33 -22.18 -17.98
N THR A 85 3.77 -23.26 -18.62
CA THR A 85 4.13 -23.28 -20.05
C THR A 85 3.06 -23.89 -20.94
N ASP A 86 2.12 -24.64 -20.35
CA ASP A 86 1.07 -25.41 -21.02
C ASP A 86 -0.30 -24.73 -21.03
N ARG A 87 -0.44 -23.59 -20.33
CA ARG A 87 -1.71 -22.87 -20.15
C ARG A 87 -1.50 -21.39 -19.90
N LEU A 88 -2.55 -20.60 -20.15
CA LEU A 88 -2.58 -19.18 -19.79
C LEU A 88 -2.85 -19.01 -18.29
N LEU A 89 -2.12 -18.07 -17.67
CA LEU A 89 -2.35 -17.63 -16.30
C LEU A 89 -3.05 -16.26 -16.33
N MET A 90 -4.29 -16.21 -15.85
CA MET A 90 -5.08 -14.99 -15.71
C MET A 90 -5.24 -14.66 -14.22
N LEU A 91 -4.90 -13.43 -13.83
CA LEU A 91 -4.93 -12.95 -12.46
C LEU A 91 -5.76 -11.67 -12.36
N PRO A 92 -6.50 -11.46 -11.26
CA PRO A 92 -7.24 -10.22 -11.04
C PRO A 92 -6.26 -9.07 -10.77
N TYR A 93 -6.58 -7.88 -11.27
CA TYR A 93 -5.82 -6.67 -10.97
C TYR A 93 -5.99 -6.26 -9.50
N PRO A 94 -4.92 -6.04 -8.72
CA PRO A 94 -5.02 -5.75 -7.28
C PRO A 94 -5.71 -4.42 -6.91
N GLY A 95 -5.71 -3.43 -7.81
CA GLY A 95 -6.18 -2.06 -7.52
C GLY A 95 -5.07 -1.16 -6.95
N GLY A 96 -5.41 0.03 -6.46
CA GLY A 96 -4.49 0.97 -5.79
C GLY A 96 -3.64 1.84 -6.72
N ARG A 97 -3.32 1.38 -7.93
CA ARG A 97 -2.90 2.29 -9.00
C ARG A 97 -4.14 2.65 -9.79
N HIS A 98 -4.44 3.95 -9.87
CA HIS A 98 -5.45 4.43 -10.79
C HIS A 98 -5.10 3.92 -12.20
N PRO A 99 -6.04 3.31 -12.94
CA PRO A 99 -5.81 2.98 -14.35
C PRO A 99 -5.25 4.23 -15.04
N ARG A 100 -4.06 4.12 -15.67
CA ARG A 100 -3.33 5.27 -16.19
C ARG A 100 -4.31 6.17 -16.97
N ILE A 101 -4.41 7.44 -16.56
CA ILE A 101 -5.17 8.50 -17.24
C ILE A 101 -4.44 8.90 -18.57
N GLY A 102 -3.81 7.93 -19.23
CA GLY A 102 -2.98 8.09 -20.42
C GLY A 102 -3.66 7.58 -21.69
N PHE A 103 -4.90 7.09 -21.61
CA PHE A 103 -5.76 6.89 -22.78
C PHE A 103 -6.51 8.19 -23.10
N LEU A 104 -5.77 9.29 -23.30
CA LEU A 104 -6.39 10.56 -23.71
C LEU A 104 -6.66 10.59 -25.22
N ASP A 105 -5.92 9.81 -26.01
CA ASP A 105 -5.98 9.86 -27.48
C ASP A 105 -6.55 8.59 -28.15
N GLY A 106 -6.97 7.58 -27.37
CA GLY A 106 -7.45 6.31 -27.93
C GLY A 106 -6.34 5.48 -28.59
N ALA A 107 -6.64 4.24 -28.94
CA ALA A 107 -5.80 3.40 -29.79
C ALA A 107 -6.14 3.64 -31.27
#